data_AF-A0AB34SG92-F1
#
_entry.id   AF-A0AB34SG92-F1
#
_cell.length_a   1.000
_cell.length_b   1.000
_cell.length_c   1.000
_cell.angle_alpha   90.00
_cell.angle_beta   90.00
_cell.angle_gamma   90.00
#
_symmetry.space_group_name_H-M   'P 1'
#
loop_
_entity.id
_entity.type
_entity.pdbx_description
1 polymer ?
#
loop_
_entity_poly.entity_id
_entity_poly.type
_entity_poly.pdbx_seq_one_letter_code
_entity_poly.pdbx_strand_id
1 'polypeptide(L)'
;MHDIEISEDIFERYYGNLTQYIPDFLIEIKEISSVYKAQSRELARFNLEIQDVLNQFNIDTATWGLILHEIKYGIEFNPSLSLEERRHRIKGAKRGRGTSDTYMLKNTAEAFGKCEAYIDRHDSDYYFNLLLSSYNGFSKSFDYLYKIIDEISPAHLRVNYKLISKTKSKVFVGATCISGRKVTVYPWKTKKLSSKGKVSIAGPIIKGSHHIRVYPKKEKE
;
A
#
# COMPACT_ATOMS: atom_id res chain seq x y z
N MET A 1 22.76 -21.56 34.47
CA MET A 1 23.72 -20.45 34.59
C MET A 1 25.05 -21.02 34.16
N HIS A 2 25.45 -20.81 32.91
CA HIS A 2 26.80 -21.19 32.48
C HIS A 2 27.74 -20.17 33.12
N ASP A 3 28.63 -20.64 33.99
CA ASP A 3 29.78 -19.85 34.40
C ASP A 3 30.70 -19.75 33.20
N ILE A 4 30.47 -18.70 32.40
CA ILE A 4 31.36 -18.33 31.31
C ILE A 4 32.63 -17.86 32.01
N GLU A 5 33.71 -18.64 31.90
CA GLU A 5 35.05 -18.15 32.20
C GLU A 5 35.33 -17.00 31.23
N ILE A 6 35.05 -15.77 31.67
CA ILE A 6 35.31 -14.56 30.91
C ILE A 6 36.83 -14.45 30.84
N SER A 7 37.37 -14.47 29.62
CA SER A 7 38.81 -14.25 29.42
C SER A 7 39.19 -12.86 29.96
N GLU A 8 40.33 -12.79 30.63
CA GLU A 8 40.80 -11.58 31.33
C GLU A 8 40.84 -10.35 30.42
N ASP A 9 41.18 -10.55 29.14
CA ASP A 9 41.18 -9.52 28.10
C ASP A 9 39.79 -8.92 27.80
N ILE A 10 38.74 -9.74 27.85
CA ILE A 10 37.35 -9.28 27.62
C ILE A 10 36.84 -8.55 28.85
N PHE A 11 37.23 -9.00 30.04
CA PHE A 11 36.86 -8.35 31.29
C PHE A 11 37.44 -6.93 31.39
N GLU A 12 38.72 -6.74 31.07
CA GLU A 12 39.38 -5.42 31.06
C GLU A 12 38.68 -4.40 30.14
N ARG A 13 38.14 -4.85 29.00
CA ARG A 13 37.43 -3.97 28.06
C ARG A 13 36.16 -3.35 28.64
N TYR A 14 35.49 -4.04 29.56
CA TYR A 14 34.24 -3.61 30.19
C TYR A 14 34.41 -3.25 31.67
N TYR A 15 35.64 -3.32 32.18
CA TYR A 15 35.96 -2.98 33.55
C TYR A 15 35.93 -1.47 33.74
N GLY A 16 34.80 -0.98 34.28
CA GLY A 16 34.67 0.39 34.74
C GLY A 16 35.26 0.51 36.13
N ASN A 17 36.39 1.22 36.28
CA ASN A 17 36.97 1.45 37.59
C ASN A 17 36.10 2.43 38.40
N LEU A 18 35.25 1.89 39.30
CA LEU A 18 34.37 2.69 40.15
C LEU A 18 35.13 3.68 41.04
N THR A 19 36.41 3.42 41.34
CA THR A 19 37.23 4.31 42.19
C THR A 19 37.40 5.70 41.59
N GLN A 20 37.23 5.88 40.28
CA GLN A 20 37.28 7.20 39.63
C GLN A 20 36.08 8.10 39.98
N TYR A 21 34.98 7.52 40.46
CA TYR A 21 33.73 8.25 40.76
C TYR A 21 33.57 8.57 42.24
N ILE A 22 34.57 8.26 43.07
CA ILE A 22 34.48 8.32 44.52
C ILE A 22 35.58 9.24 45.06
N PRO A 23 35.31 10.05 46.10
CA PRO A 23 36.33 10.87 46.75
C PRO A 23 37.51 10.07 47.32
N ASP A 24 38.72 10.62 47.23
CA ASP A 24 39.98 9.97 47.61
C ASP A 24 40.01 9.45 49.07
N PHE A 25 39.42 10.19 50.01
CA PHE A 25 39.40 9.79 51.43
C PHE A 25 38.65 8.48 51.70
N LEU A 26 37.73 8.07 50.81
CA LEU A 26 37.04 6.78 50.90
C LEU A 26 37.85 5.64 50.26
N ILE A 27 38.72 5.96 49.29
CA ILE A 27 39.57 4.98 48.61
C ILE A 27 40.69 4.49 49.51
N GLU A 28 41.18 5.36 50.40
CA GLU A 28 42.21 5.02 51.40
C GLU A 28 41.75 3.95 52.39
N ILE A 29 40.44 3.83 52.64
CA ILE A 29 39.86 2.82 53.51
C ILE A 29 39.85 1.47 52.78
N LYS A 30 40.60 0.49 53.31
CA LYS A 30 40.82 -0.82 52.67
C LYS A 30 39.53 -1.60 52.45
N GLU A 31 38.62 -1.56 53.42
CA GLU A 31 37.30 -2.22 53.38
C GLU A 31 36.43 -1.63 52.26
N ILE A 32 36.48 -0.32 52.08
CA ILE A 32 35.71 0.36 51.05
C ILE A 32 36.31 0.05 49.67
N SER A 33 37.62 0.11 49.53
CA SER A 33 38.33 -0.26 48.30
C SER A 33 38.03 -1.70 47.86
N SER A 34 37.99 -2.66 48.79
CA SER A 34 37.68 -4.05 48.45
C SER A 34 36.23 -4.23 48.00
N VAL A 35 35.28 -3.55 48.65
CA VAL A 35 33.86 -3.54 48.25
C VAL A 35 33.70 -2.97 46.84
N TYR A 36 34.32 -1.83 46.53
CA TYR A 36 34.21 -1.23 45.20
C TYR A 36 34.88 -2.06 44.10
N LYS A 37 35.98 -2.77 44.40
CA LYS A 37 36.57 -3.73 43.45
C LYS A 37 35.62 -4.89 43.15
N ALA A 38 34.97 -5.45 44.18
CA ALA A 38 33.96 -6.49 43.99
C ALA A 38 32.76 -5.97 43.17
N GLN A 39 32.27 -4.77 43.47
CA GLN A 39 31.20 -4.14 42.70
C GLN A 39 31.59 -3.86 41.24
N SER A 40 32.82 -3.38 41.00
CA SER A 40 33.33 -3.13 39.65
C SER A 40 33.34 -4.41 38.82
N ARG A 41 33.70 -5.54 39.45
CA ARG A 41 33.67 -6.87 38.81
C ARG A 41 32.26 -7.31 38.44
N GLU A 42 31.29 -7.14 39.33
CA GLU A 42 29.89 -7.48 39.03
C GLU A 42 29.30 -6.55 37.95
N LEU A 43 29.62 -5.27 37.95
CA LEU A 43 29.21 -4.35 36.88
C LEU A 43 29.78 -4.74 35.53
N ALA A 44 31.06 -5.13 35.47
CA ALA A 44 31.66 -5.62 34.24
C ALA A 44 30.93 -6.87 33.72
N ARG A 45 30.55 -7.80 34.62
CA ARG A 45 29.72 -8.96 34.28
C ARG A 45 28.36 -8.55 33.72
N PHE A 46 27.65 -7.64 34.38
CA PHE A 46 26.35 -7.15 33.88
C PHE A 46 26.48 -6.47 32.52
N ASN A 47 27.52 -5.67 32.29
CA ASN A 47 27.76 -5.03 31.01
C ASN A 47 27.97 -6.08 29.89
N LEU A 48 28.69 -7.16 30.18
CA LEU A 48 28.86 -8.26 29.23
C LEU A 48 27.55 -8.97 28.92
N GLU A 49 26.72 -9.24 29.93
CA GLU A 49 25.40 -9.86 29.74
C GLU A 49 24.47 -8.95 28.91
N ILE A 50 24.49 -7.63 29.17
CA ILE A 50 23.75 -6.66 28.37
C ILE A 50 24.21 -6.71 26.91
N GLN A 51 25.52 -6.73 26.66
CA GLN A 51 26.06 -6.83 25.30
C GLN A 51 25.70 -8.16 24.63
N ASP A 52 25.70 -9.29 25.34
CA ASP A 52 25.24 -10.56 24.78
C ASP A 52 23.77 -10.49 24.36
N VAL A 53 22.90 -9.95 25.22
CA VAL A 53 21.47 -9.75 24.90
C VAL A 53 21.31 -8.83 23.68
N LEU A 54 22.05 -7.73 23.61
CA LEU A 54 22.02 -6.83 22.45
C LEU A 54 22.47 -7.53 21.16
N ASN A 55 23.50 -8.37 21.24
CA ASN A 55 23.97 -9.18 20.12
C ASN A 55 22.90 -10.18 19.65
N GLN A 56 22.01 -10.65 20.52
CA GLN A 56 20.92 -11.53 20.11
C GLN A 56 19.83 -10.84 19.28
N PHE A 57 19.69 -9.51 19.36
CA PHE A 57 18.72 -8.77 18.55
C PHE A 57 19.09 -8.70 17.07
N ASN A 58 20.38 -8.85 16.74
CA ASN A 58 20.83 -8.87 15.37
C ASN A 58 21.02 -10.32 14.88
N ILE A 59 20.45 -10.65 13.72
CA ILE A 59 20.48 -11.99 13.12
C ILE A 59 21.92 -12.45 12.88
N ASP A 60 22.82 -11.53 12.53
CA ASP A 60 24.23 -11.85 12.23
C ASP A 60 25.04 -12.28 13.46
N THR A 61 24.73 -11.71 14.61
CA THR A 61 25.45 -11.95 15.87
C THR A 61 24.73 -12.93 16.79
N ALA A 62 23.42 -13.16 16.58
CA ALA A 62 22.61 -14.04 17.42
C ALA A 62 23.10 -15.49 17.39
N THR A 63 23.12 -16.11 18.57
CA THR A 63 23.51 -17.51 18.80
C THR A 63 22.30 -18.27 19.33
N TRP A 64 21.96 -18.07 20.60
CA TRP A 64 20.79 -18.69 21.24
C TRP A 64 19.49 -17.95 20.90
N GLY A 65 19.56 -16.64 20.66
CA GLY A 65 18.40 -15.81 20.28
C GLY A 65 17.85 -16.12 18.88
N LEU A 66 18.53 -16.96 18.10
CA LEU A 66 18.14 -17.31 16.74
C LEU A 66 16.77 -18.01 16.68
N ILE A 67 16.44 -18.77 17.73
CA ILE A 67 15.14 -19.45 17.90
C ILE A 67 13.99 -18.41 17.94
N LEU A 68 14.20 -17.27 18.61
CA LEU A 68 13.20 -16.21 18.69
C LEU A 68 12.95 -15.58 17.31
N HIS A 69 13.98 -15.42 16.50
CA HIS A 69 13.84 -14.94 15.12
C HIS A 69 13.10 -15.97 14.26
N GLU A 70 13.39 -17.26 14.41
CA GLU A 70 12.68 -18.33 13.69
C GLU A 70 11.18 -18.32 14.01
N ILE A 71 10.81 -18.22 15.29
CA ILE A 71 9.41 -18.08 15.72
C ILE A 71 8.78 -16.82 15.13
N LYS A 72 9.47 -15.67 15.22
CA LYS A 72 9.01 -14.39 14.66
C LYS A 72 8.72 -14.49 13.15
N TYR A 73 9.52 -15.29 12.45
CA TYR A 73 9.38 -15.53 11.01
C TYR A 73 8.71 -16.88 10.71
N GLY A 74 7.98 -17.50 11.64
CA GLY A 74 7.24 -18.75 11.42
C GLY A 74 8.07 -19.86 10.74
N ILE A 75 9.36 -19.92 11.01
CA ILE A 75 10.26 -20.97 10.55
C ILE A 75 10.30 -22.05 11.64
N GLU A 76 10.12 -23.31 11.26
CA GLU A 76 10.26 -24.41 12.22
C GLU A 76 11.71 -24.57 12.66
N PHE A 77 11.92 -24.72 13.97
CA PHE A 77 13.24 -24.95 14.54
C PHE A 77 13.78 -26.31 14.07
N ASN A 78 14.96 -26.30 13.45
CA ASN A 78 15.66 -27.50 13.03
C ASN A 78 17.07 -27.55 13.66
N PRO A 79 17.32 -28.46 14.62
CA PRO A 79 18.60 -28.55 15.32
C PRO A 79 19.73 -29.14 14.47
N SER A 80 19.44 -29.75 13.32
CA SER A 80 20.45 -30.35 12.44
C SER A 80 21.19 -29.33 11.55
N LEU A 81 20.70 -28.10 11.48
CA LEU A 81 21.29 -27.04 10.65
C LEU A 81 22.34 -26.25 11.42
N SER A 82 23.39 -25.83 10.70
CA SER A 82 24.40 -24.93 11.25
C SER A 82 23.82 -23.54 11.56
N LEU A 83 24.47 -22.80 12.47
CA LEU A 83 24.04 -21.43 12.79
C LEU A 83 24.04 -20.52 11.55
N GLU A 84 25.02 -20.67 10.66
CA GLU A 84 25.09 -19.89 9.42
C GLU A 84 23.92 -20.19 8.49
N GLU A 85 23.60 -21.46 8.24
CA GLU A 85 22.46 -21.85 7.43
C GLU A 85 21.13 -21.36 8.01
N ARG A 86 20.98 -21.43 9.33
CA ARG A 86 19.80 -20.89 10.03
C ARG A 86 19.70 -19.37 9.83
N ARG A 87 20.81 -18.63 9.99
CA ARG A 87 20.86 -17.19 9.69
C ARG A 87 20.51 -16.88 8.23
N HIS A 88 21.01 -17.66 7.27
CA HIS A 88 20.68 -17.49 5.86
C HIS A 88 19.19 -17.69 5.58
N ARG A 89 18.58 -18.73 6.16
CA ARG A 89 17.13 -18.98 6.07
C ARG A 89 16.31 -17.84 6.67
N ILE A 90 16.66 -17.39 7.87
CA ILE A 90 15.99 -16.28 8.56
C ILE A 90 16.12 -14.99 7.75
N LYS A 91 17.32 -14.68 7.22
CA LYS A 91 17.52 -13.52 6.33
C LYS A 91 16.72 -13.65 5.04
N GLY A 92 16.61 -14.85 4.47
CA GLY A 92 15.75 -15.14 3.32
C GLY A 92 14.29 -14.86 3.63
N ALA A 93 13.78 -15.38 4.74
CA ALA A 93 12.41 -15.15 5.19
C ALA A 93 12.14 -13.67 5.54
N LYS A 94 13.11 -12.98 6.15
CA LYS A 94 13.04 -11.54 6.43
C LYS A 94 12.95 -10.73 5.13
N ARG A 95 13.71 -11.09 4.09
CA ARG A 95 13.64 -10.46 2.76
C ARG A 95 12.31 -10.77 2.07
N GLY A 96 11.83 -12.01 2.15
CA GLY A 96 10.55 -12.42 1.58
C GLY A 96 9.32 -11.84 2.30
N ARG A 97 9.45 -11.44 3.57
CA ARG A 97 8.39 -10.79 4.36
C ARG A 97 8.45 -9.26 4.38
N GLY A 98 9.33 -8.63 3.60
CA GLY A 98 9.37 -7.18 3.49
C GLY A 98 8.06 -6.65 2.88
N THR A 99 7.33 -5.82 3.63
CA THR A 99 6.17 -4.99 3.23
C THR A 99 5.04 -5.74 2.52
N SER A 100 3.90 -5.95 3.20
CA SER A 100 2.63 -6.51 2.68
C SER A 100 2.72 -6.89 1.22
N ASP A 101 3.14 -8.13 0.99
CA ASP A 101 3.53 -8.62 -0.34
C ASP A 101 2.40 -8.27 -1.31
N THR A 102 2.73 -7.65 -2.46
CA THR A 102 1.73 -7.38 -3.50
C THR A 102 1.01 -8.67 -3.86
N TYR A 103 1.66 -9.82 -3.70
CA TYR A 103 1.06 -11.13 -3.79
C TYR A 103 -0.05 -11.39 -2.76
N MET A 104 0.17 -11.08 -1.48
CA MET A 104 -0.84 -11.27 -0.43
C MET A 104 -2.05 -10.37 -0.65
N LEU A 105 -1.83 -9.07 -0.88
CA LEU A 105 -2.92 -8.13 -1.20
C LEU A 105 -3.69 -8.56 -2.45
N LYS A 106 -2.98 -9.03 -3.48
CA LYS A 106 -3.58 -9.53 -4.72
C LYS A 106 -4.44 -10.78 -4.44
N ASN A 107 -3.88 -11.79 -3.78
CA ASN A 107 -4.59 -13.02 -3.48
C ASN A 107 -5.85 -12.78 -2.64
N THR A 108 -5.76 -11.91 -1.64
CA THR A 108 -6.90 -11.52 -0.82
C THR A 108 -7.96 -10.81 -1.67
N ALA A 109 -7.54 -9.86 -2.52
CA ALA A 109 -8.45 -9.15 -3.41
C ALA A 109 -9.15 -10.09 -4.41
N GLU A 110 -8.44 -11.07 -4.97
CA GLU A 110 -9.00 -12.07 -5.89
C GLU A 110 -9.97 -13.03 -5.19
N ALA A 111 -9.60 -13.52 -4.00
CA ALA A 111 -10.41 -14.46 -3.22
C ALA A 111 -11.76 -13.86 -2.79
N PHE A 112 -11.76 -12.62 -2.29
CA PHE A 112 -12.98 -11.95 -1.83
C PHE A 112 -13.73 -11.25 -2.97
N GLY A 113 -13.01 -10.65 -3.93
CA GLY A 113 -13.59 -9.91 -5.04
C GLY A 113 -14.12 -10.78 -6.18
N LYS A 114 -13.72 -12.06 -6.26
CA LYS A 114 -14.01 -12.97 -7.39
C LYS A 114 -13.71 -12.32 -8.75
N CYS A 115 -12.65 -11.53 -8.78
CA CYS A 115 -12.24 -10.70 -9.91
C CYS A 115 -10.72 -10.76 -10.04
N GLU A 116 -10.19 -10.48 -11.23
CA GLU A 116 -8.74 -10.37 -11.42
C GLU A 116 -8.24 -9.09 -10.73
N ALA A 117 -7.19 -9.22 -9.91
CA ALA A 117 -6.61 -8.08 -9.21
C ALA A 117 -5.18 -7.80 -9.70
N TYR A 118 -4.85 -6.52 -9.80
CA TYR A 118 -3.51 -6.05 -10.13
C TYR A 118 -3.12 -4.91 -9.20
N ILE A 119 -1.86 -4.91 -8.76
CA ILE A 119 -1.33 -3.91 -7.83
C ILE A 119 -0.23 -3.13 -8.53
N ASP A 120 -0.39 -1.82 -8.54
CA ASP A 120 0.59 -0.87 -9.06
C ASP A 120 1.08 -0.01 -7.89
N ARG A 121 2.38 -0.09 -7.56
CA ARG A 121 2.94 0.45 -6.32
C ARG A 121 3.78 1.69 -6.63
N HIS A 122 3.52 2.78 -5.91
CA HIS A 122 4.24 4.05 -6.03
C HIS A 122 4.88 4.40 -4.68
N ASP A 123 5.98 3.73 -4.36
CA ASP A 123 6.65 3.86 -3.04
C ASP A 123 7.15 5.28 -2.76
N SER A 124 7.57 6.03 -3.79
CA SER A 124 8.04 7.42 -3.64
C SER A 124 6.94 8.37 -3.16
N ASP A 125 5.70 8.05 -3.51
CA ASP A 125 4.54 8.92 -3.31
C ASP A 125 3.65 8.39 -2.17
N TYR A 126 4.08 7.33 -1.47
CA TYR A 126 3.40 6.70 -0.34
C TYR A 126 1.99 6.17 -0.66
N TYR A 127 1.76 5.64 -1.87
CA TYR A 127 0.49 5.01 -2.21
C TYR A 127 0.63 3.80 -3.15
N PHE A 128 -0.41 2.97 -3.20
CA PHE A 128 -0.55 1.95 -4.25
C PHE A 128 -1.98 1.93 -4.80
N ASN A 129 -2.08 1.57 -6.08
CA ASN A 129 -3.35 1.39 -6.78
C ASN A 129 -3.72 -0.10 -6.80
N LEU A 130 -4.91 -0.43 -6.30
CA LEU A 130 -5.52 -1.74 -6.43
C LEU A 130 -6.52 -1.71 -7.59
N LEU A 131 -6.16 -2.33 -8.70
CA LEU A 131 -7.02 -2.48 -9.86
C LEU A 131 -7.78 -3.80 -9.76
N LEU A 132 -9.10 -3.72 -9.68
CA LEU A 132 -10.00 -4.88 -9.71
C LEU A 132 -10.71 -4.89 -11.04
N SER A 133 -10.59 -6.00 -11.79
CA SER A 133 -11.27 -6.16 -13.07
C SER A 133 -12.15 -7.40 -13.11
N SER A 134 -13.41 -7.22 -13.48
CA SER A 134 -14.40 -8.30 -13.55
C SER A 134 -15.19 -8.25 -14.85
N TYR A 135 -15.49 -9.43 -15.41
CA TYR A 135 -16.38 -9.59 -16.55
C TYR A 135 -17.85 -9.76 -16.16
N ASN A 136 -18.11 -10.23 -14.94
CA ASN A 136 -19.46 -10.56 -14.46
C ASN A 136 -20.04 -9.46 -13.57
N GLY A 137 -19.39 -8.29 -13.54
CA GLY A 137 -19.67 -7.21 -12.60
C GLY A 137 -19.11 -7.50 -11.21
N PHE A 138 -19.41 -6.61 -10.26
CA PHE A 138 -18.97 -6.71 -8.88
C PHE A 138 -20.17 -6.95 -7.95
N SER A 139 -19.95 -7.64 -6.83
CA SER A 139 -21.00 -7.83 -5.82
C SER A 139 -21.34 -6.49 -5.16
N LYS A 140 -22.57 -6.38 -4.62
CA LYS A 140 -23.07 -5.12 -4.00
C LYS A 140 -22.34 -4.73 -2.71
N SER A 141 -21.56 -5.61 -2.08
CA SER A 141 -20.91 -5.34 -0.80
C SER A 141 -19.39 -5.51 -0.92
N PHE A 142 -18.70 -4.38 -1.05
CA PHE A 142 -17.25 -4.29 -0.96
C PHE A 142 -16.75 -3.92 0.44
N ASP A 143 -17.65 -3.57 1.36
CA ASP A 143 -17.28 -3.09 2.70
C ASP A 143 -16.35 -4.06 3.44
N TYR A 144 -16.61 -5.36 3.27
CA TYR A 144 -15.78 -6.41 3.86
C TYR A 144 -14.39 -6.50 3.21
N LEU A 145 -14.32 -6.38 1.87
CA LEU A 145 -13.07 -6.37 1.13
C LEU A 145 -12.22 -5.14 1.49
N TYR A 146 -12.85 -3.97 1.64
CA TYR A 146 -12.16 -2.76 2.07
C TYR A 146 -11.57 -2.90 3.47
N LYS A 147 -12.32 -3.43 4.44
CA LYS A 147 -11.83 -3.66 5.80
C LYS A 147 -10.61 -4.59 5.84
N ILE A 148 -10.68 -5.73 5.15
CA ILE A 148 -9.57 -6.69 5.13
C ILE A 148 -8.34 -6.06 4.46
N ILE A 149 -8.53 -5.33 3.37
CA ILE A 149 -7.42 -4.69 2.67
C ILE A 149 -6.80 -3.60 3.55
N ASP A 150 -7.60 -2.84 4.30
CA ASP A 150 -7.12 -1.85 5.26
C ASP A 150 -6.27 -2.52 6.36
N GLU A 151 -6.75 -3.64 6.93
CA GLU A 151 -6.02 -4.42 7.95
C GLU A 151 -4.68 -4.99 7.45
N ILE A 152 -4.63 -5.46 6.21
CA ILE A 152 -3.42 -6.06 5.62
C ILE A 152 -2.48 -4.97 5.06
N SER A 153 -3.03 -3.80 4.70
CA SER A 153 -2.25 -2.71 4.14
C SER A 153 -1.30 -2.11 5.18
N PRO A 154 -0.08 -1.69 4.78
CA PRO A 154 0.79 -0.96 5.67
C PRO A 154 0.18 0.40 6.02
N ALA A 155 0.17 0.75 7.30
CA ALA A 155 -0.41 2.03 7.78
C ALA A 155 0.21 3.30 7.16
N HIS A 156 1.39 3.20 6.54
CA HIS A 156 2.09 4.32 5.90
C HIS A 156 1.82 4.43 4.39
N LEU A 157 1.05 3.51 3.80
CA LEU A 157 0.71 3.52 2.38
C LEU A 157 -0.78 3.76 2.19
N ARG A 158 -1.13 4.75 1.38
CA ARG A 158 -2.51 4.99 0.97
C ARG A 158 -2.96 3.97 -0.07
N VAL A 159 -4.19 3.48 0.04
CA VAL A 159 -4.82 2.58 -0.92
C VAL A 159 -5.76 3.34 -1.86
N ASN A 160 -5.56 3.22 -3.17
CA ASN A 160 -6.47 3.74 -4.19
C ASN A 160 -7.14 2.59 -4.94
N TYR A 161 -8.48 2.56 -4.97
CA TYR A 161 -9.23 1.50 -5.63
C TYR A 161 -9.67 1.91 -7.04
N LYS A 162 -9.41 1.06 -8.04
CA LYS A 162 -9.87 1.25 -9.42
C LYS A 162 -10.68 0.03 -9.88
N LEU A 163 -11.98 0.23 -10.07
CA LEU A 163 -12.90 -0.82 -10.50
C LEU A 163 -13.11 -0.76 -12.02
N ILE A 164 -12.83 -1.86 -12.71
CA ILE A 164 -13.02 -1.99 -14.17
C ILE A 164 -14.00 -3.14 -14.44
N SER A 165 -15.23 -2.78 -14.83
CA SER A 165 -16.21 -3.76 -15.31
C SER A 165 -16.11 -3.90 -16.83
N LYS A 166 -15.76 -5.09 -17.32
CA LYS A 166 -15.65 -5.38 -18.76
C LYS A 166 -16.89 -6.13 -19.23
N THR A 167 -17.69 -5.53 -20.10
CA THR A 167 -18.87 -6.21 -20.67
C THR A 167 -18.56 -6.76 -22.06
N LYS A 168 -18.96 -8.02 -22.35
CA LYS A 168 -18.78 -8.65 -23.67
C LYS A 168 -19.78 -8.16 -24.74
N SER A 169 -20.74 -7.32 -24.37
CA SER A 169 -21.81 -6.86 -25.24
C SER A 169 -21.33 -5.77 -26.22
N LYS A 170 -21.69 -5.90 -27.49
CA LYS A 170 -21.53 -4.82 -28.48
C LYS A 170 -22.63 -3.79 -28.26
N VAL A 171 -22.27 -2.56 -27.91
CA VAL A 171 -23.21 -1.43 -27.80
C VAL A 171 -23.35 -0.81 -29.18
N PHE A 172 -24.53 -0.94 -29.79
CA PHE A 172 -24.87 -0.29 -31.05
C PHE A 172 -25.70 0.95 -30.75
N VAL A 173 -25.21 2.12 -31.16
CA VAL A 173 -25.93 3.40 -31.01
C VAL A 173 -26.47 3.80 -32.38
N GLY A 174 -27.79 3.76 -32.54
CA GLY A 174 -28.48 4.22 -33.75
C GLY A 174 -29.07 5.61 -33.54
N ALA A 175 -28.87 6.50 -34.51
CA ALA A 175 -29.49 7.82 -34.53
C ALA A 175 -30.38 7.94 -35.77
N THR A 176 -31.63 8.39 -35.60
CA THR A 176 -32.55 8.70 -36.71
C THR A 176 -32.92 10.17 -36.65
N CYS A 177 -32.70 10.90 -37.75
CA CYS A 177 -33.09 12.29 -37.89
C CYS A 177 -34.36 12.38 -38.73
N ILE A 178 -35.47 12.84 -38.14
CA ILE A 178 -36.71 13.13 -38.88
C ILE A 178 -36.84 14.65 -39.00
N SER A 179 -36.87 15.15 -40.23
CA SER A 179 -37.14 16.56 -40.53
C SER A 179 -38.45 16.66 -41.30
N GLY A 180 -39.42 17.42 -40.76
CA GLY A 180 -40.73 17.63 -41.37
C GLY A 180 -41.02 19.12 -41.56
N ARG A 181 -41.68 19.48 -42.67
CA ARG A 181 -42.10 20.86 -42.97
C ARG A 181 -43.60 20.88 -43.26
N LYS A 182 -44.37 21.69 -42.54
CA LYS A 182 -45.80 21.94 -42.81
C LYS A 182 -45.97 23.36 -43.36
N VAL A 183 -46.35 23.47 -44.64
CA VAL A 183 -46.65 24.75 -45.28
C VAL A 183 -48.15 24.81 -45.55
N THR A 184 -48.85 25.72 -44.89
CA THR A 184 -50.28 25.97 -45.16
C THR A 184 -50.39 27.20 -46.04
N VAL A 185 -50.76 27.00 -47.32
CA VAL A 185 -50.96 28.07 -48.31
C VAL A 185 -52.46 28.21 -48.54
N TYR A 186 -53.02 29.37 -48.22
CA TYR A 186 -54.39 29.74 -48.58
C TYR A 186 -54.44 30.21 -50.05
N PRO A 187 -55.60 30.11 -50.73
CA PRO A 187 -55.64 29.88 -52.16
C PRO A 187 -55.23 31.13 -52.97
N TRP A 188 -54.01 31.09 -53.50
CA TRP A 188 -53.65 31.86 -54.70
C TRP A 188 -52.53 31.14 -55.47
N LYS A 189 -52.67 31.08 -56.80
CA LYS A 189 -51.72 30.41 -57.71
C LYS A 189 -50.59 31.37 -58.08
N THR A 190 -49.36 31.09 -57.65
CA THR A 190 -48.16 31.71 -58.23
C THR A 190 -47.28 30.67 -58.92
N LYS A 191 -46.81 31.01 -60.13
CA LYS A 191 -46.23 30.07 -61.12
C LYS A 191 -44.70 29.90 -61.05
N LYS A 192 -43.97 30.55 -60.13
CA LYS A 192 -42.54 30.26 -59.90
C LYS A 192 -42.16 30.49 -58.44
N LEU A 193 -41.72 29.42 -57.78
CA LEU A 193 -41.08 29.45 -56.46
C LEU A 193 -39.58 29.20 -56.66
N SER A 194 -38.72 30.07 -56.12
CA SER A 194 -37.30 29.76 -55.92
C SER A 194 -36.93 29.98 -54.46
N SER A 195 -36.13 29.07 -53.91
CA SER A 195 -35.72 29.04 -52.51
C SER A 195 -34.21 28.85 -52.46
N LYS A 196 -33.49 29.72 -51.73
CA LYS A 196 -32.08 29.52 -51.37
C LYS A 196 -31.99 29.33 -49.86
N GLY A 197 -31.35 28.25 -49.42
CA GLY A 197 -31.04 27.99 -48.02
C GLY A 197 -29.70 27.30 -47.90
N LYS A 198 -28.88 27.74 -46.95
CA LYS A 198 -27.59 27.13 -46.61
C LYS A 198 -27.79 26.20 -45.41
N VAL A 199 -27.24 24.99 -45.48
CA VAL A 199 -27.37 23.97 -44.42
C VAL A 199 -26.04 23.82 -43.70
N SER A 200 -26.08 23.74 -42.38
CA SER A 200 -24.94 23.36 -41.54
C SER A 200 -25.35 22.22 -40.62
N ILE A 201 -24.49 21.21 -40.49
CA ILE A 201 -24.70 20.01 -39.68
C ILE A 201 -23.49 19.85 -38.77
N ALA A 202 -23.70 19.65 -37.47
CA ALA A 202 -22.95 18.71 -36.62
C ALA A 202 -23.55 18.66 -35.20
N GLY A 203 -23.79 17.46 -34.68
CA GLY A 203 -23.94 17.19 -33.23
C GLY A 203 -25.34 17.37 -32.60
N PRO A 204 -25.54 16.80 -31.39
CA PRO A 204 -26.86 16.69 -30.78
C PRO A 204 -27.27 18.02 -30.15
N ILE A 205 -28.24 18.69 -30.76
CA ILE A 205 -29.43 19.34 -30.17
C ILE A 205 -30.18 19.92 -31.37
N ILE A 206 -31.33 19.33 -31.71
CA ILE A 206 -32.22 19.86 -32.74
C ILE A 206 -33.38 20.55 -32.03
N LYS A 207 -33.30 21.87 -31.90
CA LYS A 207 -34.48 22.72 -31.71
C LYS A 207 -34.57 23.70 -32.86
N GLY A 208 -35.47 23.41 -33.78
CA GLY A 208 -35.72 24.25 -34.95
C GLY A 208 -37.07 23.96 -35.59
N SER A 209 -38.16 23.97 -34.81
CA SER A 209 -39.51 24.04 -35.40
C SER A 209 -39.76 25.50 -35.83
N HIS A 210 -39.66 25.78 -37.12
CA HIS A 210 -39.98 27.09 -37.67
C HIS A 210 -41.46 27.18 -38.06
N HIS A 211 -42.18 28.11 -37.45
CA HIS A 211 -43.55 28.47 -37.81
C HIS A 211 -43.53 29.82 -38.53
N ILE A 212 -43.76 29.82 -39.85
CA ILE A 212 -43.82 31.04 -40.67
C ILE A 212 -45.27 31.23 -41.12
N ARG A 213 -45.88 32.36 -40.71
CA ARG A 213 -47.19 32.80 -41.21
C ARG A 213 -46.95 33.95 -42.19
N VAL A 214 -47.37 33.79 -43.44
CA VAL A 214 -47.25 34.79 -44.50
C VAL A 214 -48.63 35.35 -44.81
N TYR A 215 -48.79 36.68 -44.79
CA TYR A 215 -50.01 37.38 -45.19
C TYR A 215 -49.78 38.17 -46.49
N PRO A 216 -50.79 38.34 -47.34
CA PRO A 216 -50.69 39.20 -48.52
C PRO A 216 -50.62 40.68 -48.11
N LYS A 217 -49.83 41.47 -48.85
CA LYS A 217 -49.68 42.91 -48.63
C LYS A 217 -50.99 43.62 -49.04
N LYS A 218 -51.55 44.46 -48.17
CA LYS A 218 -52.66 45.38 -48.53
C LYS A 218 -52.14 46.38 -49.56
N GLU A 219 -52.82 46.46 -50.70
CA GLU A 219 -52.64 47.57 -51.65
C GLU A 219 -53.11 48.86 -50.98
N LYS A 220 -52.31 49.93 -51.10
CA LYS A 220 -52.76 51.29 -50.77
C LYS A 220 -53.55 51.78 -51.99
N GLU A 221 -54.76 52.26 -51.73
CA GLU A 221 -55.63 52.97 -52.68
C GLU A 221 -54.88 54.07 -53.45
#